data_AF-A0A7G8GTX8-F1
#
_entry.id   AF-A0A7G8GTX8-F1
#
_cell.length_a   1.000
_cell.length_b   1.000
_cell.length_c   1.000
_cell.angle_alpha   90.00
_cell.angle_beta   90.00
_cell.angle_gamma   90.00
#
_symmetry.space_group_name_H-M   'P 1'
#
loop_
_entity.id
_entity.type
_entity.pdbx_description
1 polymer ?
#
loop_
_entity_poly.entity_id
_entity_poly.type
_entity_poly.pdbx_seq_one_letter_code
_entity_poly.pdbx_strand_id
1 'polypeptide(L)' 'MITTITLERDVLRLLHRVVAEAHDNWPGGDANEQACLLNMKTQLYAALMDHLLESGSI' A
#
# COMPACT_ATOMS: atom_id res chain seq x y z
N MET A 1 21.37 -10.84 2.29
CA MET A 1 20.46 -9.68 2.46
C MET A 1 19.08 -10.08 1.94
N ILE A 2 18.40 -11.00 2.64
CA ILE A 2 17.10 -11.55 2.20
C ILE A 2 16.01 -11.08 3.17
N THR A 3 16.33 -11.08 4.47
CA THR A 3 15.45 -10.62 5.56
C THR A 3 14.96 -9.17 5.40
N THR A 4 15.81 -8.25 4.91
CA THR A 4 15.44 -6.84 4.71
C THR A 4 14.40 -6.68 3.59
N ILE A 5 14.62 -7.36 2.46
CA ILE A 5 13.74 -7.31 1.27
C ILE A 5 12.37 -7.93 1.58
N THR A 6 12.35 -9.04 2.33
CA THR A 6 11.08 -9.68 2.75
C THR A 6 10.30 -8.79 3.72
N LEU A 7 10.99 -8.17 4.68
CA LEU A 7 10.36 -7.24 5.62
C LEU A 7 9.73 -6.02 4.91
N GLU A 8 10.44 -5.42 3.95
CA GLU A 8 9.95 -4.28 3.18
C GLU A 8 8.69 -4.63 2.38
N ARG A 9 8.66 -5.80 1.74
CA ARG A 9 7.49 -6.29 1.00
C ARG A 9 6.29 -6.53 1.92
N ASP A 10 6.49 -7.19 3.05
CA ASP A 10 5.41 -7.51 3.99
C ASP A 10 4.85 -6.25 4.64
N VAL A 11 5.71 -5.27 4.95
CA VAL A 11 5.31 -3.95 5.45
C VAL A 11 4.51 -3.18 4.41
N LEU A 12 4.95 -3.15 3.14
CA LEU A 12 4.20 -2.54 2.04
C LEU A 12 2.81 -3.17 1.85
N ARG A 13 2.71 -4.50 1.92
CA ARG A 13 1.44 -5.23 1.83
C ARG A 13 0.52 -4.91 3.01
N LEU A 14 1.07 -4.85 4.22
CA LEU A 14 0.30 -4.51 5.43
C LEU A 14 -0.24 -3.08 5.36
N LEU A 15 0.60 -2.12 4.97
CA LEU A 15 0.21 -0.72 4.78
C LEU A 15 -0.89 -0.58 3.73
N HIS A 16 -0.72 -1.22 2.57
CA HIS A 16 -1.74 -1.19 1.51
C HIS A 16 -3.08 -1.76 2.01
N ARG A 17 -3.05 -2.86 2.76
CA ARG A 17 -4.24 -3.47 3.33
C ARG A 17 -4.95 -2.56 4.33
N VAL A 18 -4.22 -1.97 5.28
CA VAL A 18 -4.80 -1.08 6.29
C VAL A 18 -5.41 0.17 5.64
N VAL A 19 -4.72 0.75 4.65
CA VAL A 19 -5.25 1.92 3.92
C VAL A 19 -6.47 1.56 3.09
N ALA A 20 -6.50 0.38 2.46
CA ALA A 20 -7.67 -0.09 1.74
C ALA A 20 -8.86 -0.34 2.69
N GLU A 21 -8.63 -0.98 3.84
CA GLU A 21 -9.67 -1.20 4.85
C GLU A 21 -10.18 0.13 5.43
N ALA A 22 -9.31 1.13 5.63
CA ALA A 22 -9.70 2.46 6.09
C ALA A 22 -10.51 3.24 5.04
N HIS A 23 -10.15 3.10 3.76
CA HIS A 23 -10.90 3.68 2.65
C HIS A 23 -12.28 3.02 2.47
N ASP A 24 -12.34 1.69 2.56
CA ASP A 24 -13.58 0.94 2.29
C ASP A 24 -14.56 1.00 3.48
N ASN A 25 -14.04 1.08 4.72
CA ASN A 25 -14.84 1.28 5.93
C ASN A 25 -14.95 2.76 6.33
N TRP A 26 -14.74 3.69 5.38
CA TRP A 26 -14.80 5.12 5.64
C TRP A 26 -16.16 5.49 6.25
N PRO A 27 -16.21 6.03 7.49
CA PRO A 27 -17.46 6.31 8.19
C PRO A 27 -18.24 7.52 7.62
N GLY A 28 -17.73 8.14 6.55
CA GLY A 28 -18.13 9.47 6.10
C GLY A 28 -17.31 10.55 6.80
N GLY A 29 -17.10 11.69 6.13
CA GLY A 29 -16.18 12.73 6.60
C GLY A 29 -15.79 13.69 5.48
N ASP A 30 -14.61 14.29 5.59
CA ASP A 30 -14.09 15.17 4.53
C ASP A 30 -13.75 14.35 3.27
N ALA A 31 -14.27 14.80 2.12
CA ALA A 31 -13.98 14.21 0.83
C ALA A 31 -12.47 14.27 0.49
N ASN A 32 -11.75 15.27 1.03
CA ASN A 32 -10.30 15.36 0.88
C ASN A 32 -9.56 14.23 1.60
N GLU A 33 -10.05 13.80 2.76
CA GLU A 33 -9.47 12.69 3.51
C GLU A 33 -9.67 11.37 2.77
N GLN A 34 -10.86 11.17 2.18
CA GLN A 34 -11.13 10.00 1.34
C GLN A 34 -10.27 10.00 0.07
N ALA A 35 -10.10 11.15 -0.58
CA ALA A 35 -9.20 11.30 -1.73
C ALA A 35 -7.72 11.05 -1.34
N CYS A 36 -7.31 11.49 -0.15
CA CYS A 36 -5.98 11.23 0.39
C CYS A 36 -5.75 9.73 0.60
N LEU A 37 -6.71 9.02 1.21
CA LEU A 37 -6.65 7.56 1.39
C LEU A 37 -6.56 6.82 0.05
N LEU A 38 -7.34 7.23 -0.95
CA LEU A 38 -7.27 6.66 -2.30
C LEU A 38 -5.90 6.88 -2.96
N ASN A 39 -5.33 8.08 -2.81
CA ASN A 39 -4.00 8.39 -3.32
C ASN A 39 -2.92 7.55 -2.62
N MET A 40 -2.99 7.43 -1.28
CA MET A 40 -2.06 6.57 -0.51
C MET A 40 -2.17 5.10 -0.92
N LYS A 41 -3.38 4.57 -1.11
CA LYS A 41 -3.62 3.20 -1.62
C LYS A 41 -2.94 3.00 -2.98
N THR A 42 -3.10 3.96 -3.88
CA THR A 42 -2.53 3.91 -5.24
C THR A 42 -0.99 3.94 -5.21
N GLN A 43 -0.40 4.80 -4.40
CA GLN A 43 1.07 4.89 -4.26
C GLN A 43 1.66 3.63 -3.62
N LEU A 44 1.01 3.07 -2.61
CA LEU A 44 1.45 1.82 -1.98
C LEU A 44 1.36 0.63 -2.94
N TYR A 45 0.34 0.60 -3.80
CA TYR A 45 0.24 -0.41 -4.85
C TYR A 45 1.36 -0.26 -5.89
N ALA A 46 1.64 0.96 -6.34
CA ALA A 46 2.75 1.23 -7.26
C ALA A 46 4.10 0.80 -6.66
N ALA A 47 4.38 1.18 -5.42
CA ALA A 47 5.60 0.78 -4.71
C ALA A 47 5.72 -0.74 -4.53
N LEU A 48 4.59 -1.44 -4.31
CA LEU A 48 4.59 -2.91 -4.26
C LEU A 48 4.90 -3.53 -5.64
N MET A 49 4.37 -2.97 -6.72
CA MET A 49 4.63 -3.44 -8.09
C MET A 49 6.09 -3.19 -8.50
N ASP A 50 6.64 -2.03 -8.17
CA ASP A 50 8.05 -1.71 -8.41
C ASP A 50 8.95 -2.67 -7.63
N HIS A 51 8.63 -2.98 -6.37
CA HIS A 51 9.37 -3.96 -5.58
C HIS A 51 9.29 -5.38 -6.17
N LEU A 52 8.16 -5.76 -6.76
CA LEU A 52 8.00 -7.05 -7.44
C LEU A 52 8.82 -7.12 -8.74
N LEU A 53 8.90 -6.02 -9.48
CA LEU A 53 9.71 -5.91 -10.70
C LEU A 53 11.21 -5.93 -10.40
N GLU A 54 11.67 -5.19 -9.39
CA GLU A 54 13.07 -5.16 -8.97
C GLU A 54 13.53 -6.51 -8.39
N SER A 55 12.65 -7.24 -7.73
CA SER A 55 12.96 -8.55 -7.15
C SER A 55 12.93 -9.71 -8.16
N GLY A 56 12.66 -9.46 -9.45
CA GLY A 56 12.62 -10.49 -10.51
C GLY A 56 11.63 -11.63 -10.25
N SER A 57 10.60 -11.37 -9.44
CA SER A 57 9.58 -12.35 -9.04
C SER A 57 8.42 -12.46 -10.04
N ILE A 58 8.56 -11.89 -11.24
CA ILE A 58 7.62 -11.97 -12.36
C ILE A 58 8.38 -12.23 -13.67
#